data_AF-A0A5S4U7J8-F1
#
_entry.id   AF-A0A5S4U7J8-F1
#
_cell.length_a   1.000
_cell.length_b   1.000
_cell.length_c   1.000
_cell.angle_alpha   90.00
_cell.angle_beta   90.00
_cell.angle_gamma   90.00
#
_symmetry.space_group_name_H-M   'P 1'
#
loop_
_entity.id
_entity.type
_entity.pdbx_description
1 polymer ?
#
loop_
_entity_poly.entity_id
_entity_poly.type
_entity_poly.pdbx_seq_one_letter_code
_entity_poly.pdbx_strand_id
1 'polypeptide(L)'
;MEIIIRPRRFVLASMAALCLIGTPMLAAAFPVPQKLQIPTLSYDDHSVVLVWDAPENTEVIADYQIYQNDQLIGLASKNNDINSPAKPYINAFYKNDTGNFHRRVIMQNAKVSGLKASTEYAFTVRAVYADGSISANSNTVTVTTTAAPPVINITQYGAKGDGTTLNTAAIQKAIDACQIGCRVDIPPGVFKTGALWLKSDMTLNLLQGATLLGSDKPSDYPDTYSNSAYSSLSRPASLINAIDKNHSSGGKLKNIRITGKGIIDGNGWKHSANVNDELGNGLPQYVKSDSDRVSLDGILAKNQVEAAVASGINIKTAYNQRRSSLISLGNVQNVYIADVTIRNPANHGVMILENSNVVENGVTHQTFNANNGDGVEFGNSQNIMVFNSVFDTGDDCINFASGMGQQAQNQAPVKNVWLFNNYFRHGHGAVVLGSHTGAGIIGIQAENSVMSQTDIGLRAKSAPDIGGGAHDIIFRNNAMKNLARQAVMVTLNYVDNTGTINYTPARIPAHFYNFTVKNVTVQDSIGKNPSIEIVGDSSKNIWHSQLNFSDMKLSGVMPTSISDLSDSQFNNLVFSNLRSGTSPWNFGTVRNVTVNGQTVPAAF
;
A
#
# COMPACT_ATOMS: atom_id res chain seq x y z
N MET A 1 33.10 -81.19 62.64
CA MET A 1 32.48 -80.39 63.71
C MET A 1 31.91 -79.15 63.03
N GLU A 2 30.70 -78.77 63.41
CA GLU A 2 29.89 -77.66 62.86
C GLU A 2 29.11 -77.94 61.55
N ILE A 3 27.80 -77.98 61.75
CA ILE A 3 26.70 -78.05 60.79
C ILE A 3 26.30 -76.59 60.46
N ILE A 4 25.69 -76.37 59.28
CA ILE A 4 24.50 -75.51 59.01
C ILE A 4 24.65 -74.88 57.60
N ILE A 5 24.06 -75.51 56.59
CA ILE A 5 22.74 -75.22 55.96
C ILE A 5 22.70 -73.90 55.17
N ARG A 6 22.62 -74.02 53.84
CA ARG A 6 22.29 -72.94 52.90
C ARG A 6 20.80 -72.58 52.99
N PRO A 7 20.42 -71.30 52.85
CA PRO A 7 19.11 -70.98 52.32
C PRO A 7 19.11 -70.05 51.10
N ARG A 8 17.95 -70.11 50.45
CA ARG A 8 17.55 -69.51 49.19
C ARG A 8 17.25 -68.02 49.29
N ARG A 9 17.25 -67.39 48.11
CA ARG A 9 16.85 -66.03 47.73
C ARG A 9 15.59 -65.51 48.43
N PHE A 10 15.66 -64.24 48.86
CA PHE A 10 14.52 -63.33 48.96
C PHE A 10 14.85 -62.06 48.16
N VAL A 11 13.91 -61.64 47.30
CA VAL A 11 13.93 -60.36 46.59
C VAL A 11 13.19 -59.35 47.47
N LEU A 12 13.86 -58.30 47.91
CA LEU A 12 13.23 -57.12 48.53
C LEU A 12 13.01 -56.06 47.45
N ALA A 13 11.75 -55.63 47.30
CA ALA A 13 11.37 -54.45 46.53
C ALA A 13 11.55 -53.20 47.40
N SER A 14 12.40 -52.27 46.95
CA SER A 14 12.57 -50.94 47.55
C SER A 14 11.71 -49.92 46.81
N MET A 15 10.71 -49.36 47.51
CA MET A 15 9.97 -48.16 47.11
C MET A 15 10.92 -46.96 47.11
N ALA A 16 11.11 -46.32 45.95
CA ALA A 16 11.71 -45.00 45.85
C ALA A 16 10.60 -43.97 45.61
N ALA A 17 10.41 -43.07 46.58
CA ALA A 17 9.55 -41.90 46.42
C ALA A 17 10.26 -40.87 45.52
N LEU A 18 9.73 -40.63 44.32
CA LEU A 18 10.15 -39.52 43.47
C LEU A 18 9.47 -38.23 43.96
N CYS A 19 10.24 -37.32 44.56
CA CYS A 19 9.86 -35.91 44.67
C CYS A 19 9.90 -35.28 43.27
N LEU A 20 8.73 -35.06 42.67
CA LEU A 20 8.56 -34.19 41.50
C LEU A 20 8.78 -32.73 41.94
N ILE A 21 10.00 -32.24 41.77
CA ILE A 21 10.26 -30.80 41.77
C ILE A 21 9.72 -30.29 40.44
N GLY A 22 8.58 -29.61 40.48
CA GLY A 22 8.03 -28.92 39.33
C GLY A 22 9.03 -27.89 38.83
N THR A 23 9.57 -28.08 37.63
CA THR A 23 10.24 -27.01 36.90
C THR A 23 9.24 -25.88 36.70
N PRO A 24 9.53 -24.64 37.11
CA PRO A 24 8.66 -23.52 36.77
C PRO A 24 8.61 -23.45 35.25
N MET A 25 7.40 -23.47 34.66
CA MET A 25 7.20 -23.06 33.28
C MET A 25 7.87 -21.69 33.14
N LEU A 26 8.94 -21.59 32.36
CA LEU A 26 9.45 -20.29 31.93
C LEU A 26 8.26 -19.57 31.29
N ALA A 27 7.83 -18.46 31.88
CA ALA A 27 6.92 -17.53 31.21
C ALA A 27 7.54 -17.24 29.83
N ALA A 28 6.79 -17.45 28.76
CA ALA A 28 7.26 -17.19 27.41
C ALA A 28 7.76 -15.74 27.35
N ALA A 29 9.05 -15.54 27.05
CA ALA A 29 9.62 -14.20 26.97
C ALA A 29 8.84 -13.39 25.93
N PHE A 30 8.30 -12.24 26.34
CA PHE A 30 7.57 -11.37 25.43
C PHE A 30 8.46 -10.92 24.26
N PRO A 31 7.88 -10.70 23.07
CA PRO A 31 8.66 -10.45 21.85
C PRO A 31 9.37 -9.09 21.88
N VAL A 32 10.66 -9.09 21.61
CA VAL A 32 11.49 -7.88 21.41
C VAL A 32 11.27 -7.32 19.99
N PRO A 33 11.20 -5.98 19.79
CA PRO A 33 11.09 -5.41 18.46
C PRO A 33 12.26 -5.83 17.56
N GLN A 34 11.96 -6.22 16.31
CA GLN A 34 12.96 -6.68 15.36
C GLN A 34 13.11 -5.70 14.19
N LYS A 35 14.26 -5.77 13.51
CA LYS A 35 14.58 -5.01 12.29
C LYS A 35 14.26 -3.52 12.39
N LEU A 36 14.67 -2.89 13.49
CA LEU A 36 14.73 -1.42 13.51
C LEU A 36 15.59 -0.97 12.33
N GLN A 37 15.07 -0.05 11.53
CA GLN A 37 15.73 0.46 10.33
C GLN A 37 15.30 1.89 10.02
N ILE A 38 16.08 2.55 9.15
CA ILE A 38 15.75 3.85 8.56
C ILE A 38 15.30 3.59 7.13
N PRO A 39 14.04 3.85 6.78
CA PRO A 39 13.56 3.71 5.41
C PRO A 39 14.41 4.53 4.43
N THR A 40 14.50 4.05 3.19
CA THR A 40 15.25 4.70 2.11
C THR A 40 14.98 6.21 2.02
N LEU A 41 16.05 7.01 2.12
CA LEU A 41 16.05 8.49 2.05
C LEU A 41 15.11 9.21 3.03
N SER A 42 14.67 8.54 4.10
CA SER A 42 13.75 9.08 5.10
C SER A 42 14.46 9.88 6.21
N TYR A 43 15.59 10.50 5.88
CA TYR A 43 16.34 11.39 6.76
C TYR A 43 16.88 12.59 5.98
N ASP A 44 17.20 13.65 6.69
CA ASP A 44 17.81 14.87 6.15
C ASP A 44 18.74 15.51 7.20
N ASP A 45 18.95 16.81 7.12
CA ASP A 45 19.84 17.58 7.97
C ASP A 45 19.28 17.83 9.37
N HIS A 46 17.99 17.54 9.59
CA HIS A 46 17.33 17.87 10.86
C HIS A 46 16.31 16.81 11.32
N SER A 47 16.12 15.73 10.57
CA SER A 47 15.19 14.66 10.93
C SER A 47 15.58 13.28 10.41
N VAL A 48 15.03 12.25 11.04
CA VAL A 48 15.10 10.85 10.61
C VAL A 48 13.78 10.14 10.91
N VAL A 49 13.35 9.25 10.02
CA VAL A 49 12.26 8.33 10.27
C VAL A 49 12.82 6.94 10.60
N LEU A 50 12.23 6.32 11.62
CA LEU A 50 12.53 4.99 12.10
C LEU A 50 11.31 4.10 11.89
N VAL A 51 11.53 2.84 11.51
CA VAL A 51 10.48 1.80 11.41
C VAL A 51 11.00 0.46 11.94
N TRP A 52 10.11 -0.42 12.37
CA TRP A 52 10.47 -1.74 12.91
C TRP A 52 9.37 -2.78 12.71
N ASP A 53 9.75 -4.06 12.69
CA ASP A 53 8.80 -5.16 12.56
C ASP A 53 7.95 -5.28 13.84
N ALA A 54 6.64 -5.44 13.67
CA ALA A 54 5.76 -5.93 14.72
C ALA A 54 5.70 -7.46 14.65
N PRO A 55 5.64 -8.14 15.82
CA PRO A 55 5.34 -9.56 15.83
C PRO A 55 3.92 -9.81 15.31
N GLU A 56 3.65 -11.05 14.92
CA GLU A 56 2.33 -11.44 14.43
C GLU A 56 1.23 -11.24 15.48
N ASN A 57 1.50 -11.67 16.72
CA ASN A 57 0.62 -11.40 17.85
C ASN A 57 0.99 -10.06 18.49
N THR A 58 0.15 -9.06 18.23
CA THR A 58 0.30 -7.71 18.79
C THR A 58 -0.64 -7.44 19.97
N GLU A 59 -1.46 -8.39 20.40
CA GLU A 59 -2.45 -8.16 21.49
C GLU A 59 -1.79 -7.87 22.84
N VAL A 60 -0.57 -8.37 23.02
CA VAL A 60 0.22 -8.14 24.22
C VAL A 60 0.98 -6.81 24.18
N ILE A 61 1.04 -6.12 23.03
CA ILE A 61 1.78 -4.87 22.86
C ILE A 61 0.84 -3.68 22.94
N ALA A 62 1.09 -2.78 23.88
CA ALA A 62 0.36 -1.55 24.04
C ALA A 62 0.97 -0.38 23.24
N ASP A 63 2.31 -0.29 23.16
CA ASP A 63 3.02 0.79 22.46
C ASP A 63 4.50 0.41 22.23
N TYR A 64 5.28 1.35 21.69
CA TYR A 64 6.74 1.27 21.66
C TYR A 64 7.39 2.55 22.18
N GLN A 65 8.46 2.40 22.94
CA GLN A 65 9.35 3.47 23.37
C GLN A 65 10.50 3.64 22.38
N ILE A 66 10.82 4.88 22.03
CA ILE A 66 11.94 5.23 21.16
C ILE A 66 13.05 5.84 21.99
N TYR A 67 14.27 5.37 21.78
CA TYR A 67 15.47 5.85 22.46
C TYR A 67 16.44 6.45 21.44
N GLN A 68 17.02 7.60 21.77
CA GLN A 68 18.08 8.29 21.02
C GLN A 68 19.30 8.41 21.93
N ASN A 69 20.44 7.85 21.52
CA ASN A 69 21.67 7.80 22.32
C ASN A 69 21.39 7.31 23.75
N ASP A 70 20.64 6.20 23.85
CA ASP A 70 20.16 5.57 25.08
C ASP A 70 19.22 6.41 25.97
N GLN A 71 18.79 7.58 25.52
CA GLN A 71 17.80 8.42 26.21
C GLN A 71 16.41 8.21 25.61
N LEU A 72 15.41 7.96 26.47
CA LEU A 72 14.01 7.87 26.05
C LEU A 72 13.54 9.22 25.50
N ILE A 73 13.06 9.24 24.24
CA ILE A 73 12.56 10.46 23.59
C ILE A 73 11.04 10.46 23.39
N GLY A 74 10.35 9.33 23.60
CA GLY A 74 8.90 9.29 23.58
C GLY A 74 8.31 7.94 23.19
N LEU A 75 6.99 7.95 22.96
CA LEU A 75 6.21 6.80 22.53
C LEU A 75 5.85 6.89 21.04
N ALA A 76 5.75 5.75 20.36
CA ALA A 76 5.38 5.68 18.96
C ALA A 76 3.96 6.22 18.73
N SER A 77 3.00 5.90 19.62
CA SER A 77 1.64 6.44 19.52
C SER A 77 1.60 7.98 19.53
N LYS A 78 2.32 8.61 20.46
CA LYS A 78 2.40 10.07 20.62
C LYS A 78 3.19 10.74 19.51
N ASN A 79 4.23 10.09 19.01
CA ASN A 79 4.96 10.58 17.85
C ASN A 79 4.06 10.60 16.60
N ASN A 80 3.24 9.56 16.42
CA ASN A 80 2.31 9.48 15.29
C ASN A 80 1.13 10.44 15.41
N ASP A 81 0.67 10.77 16.61
CA ASP A 81 -0.36 11.82 16.81
C ASP A 81 0.09 13.19 16.27
N ILE A 82 1.41 13.43 16.15
CA ILE A 82 2.00 14.67 15.63
C ILE A 82 2.36 14.56 14.14
N ASN A 83 2.93 13.41 13.74
CA ASN A 83 3.63 13.30 12.45
C ASN A 83 2.89 12.48 11.38
N SER A 84 1.85 11.72 11.73
CA SER A 84 1.13 10.86 10.79
C SER A 84 -0.24 11.45 10.46
N PRO A 85 -0.56 11.77 9.19
CA PRO A 85 -1.91 12.21 8.83
C PRO A 85 -2.95 11.09 8.99
N ALA A 86 -2.55 9.82 8.93
CA ALA A 86 -3.45 8.68 9.17
C ALA A 86 -3.86 8.52 10.64
N LYS A 87 -2.97 8.87 11.59
CA LYS A 87 -3.19 8.58 13.01
C LYS A 87 -4.46 9.20 13.61
N PRO A 88 -4.83 10.46 13.31
CA PRO A 88 -6.12 11.01 13.74
C PRO A 88 -7.33 10.21 13.26
N TYR A 89 -7.33 9.75 12.00
CA TYR A 89 -8.40 8.91 11.45
C TYR A 89 -8.44 7.52 12.11
N ILE A 90 -7.28 6.91 12.33
CA ILE A 90 -7.16 5.65 13.08
C ILE A 90 -7.74 5.81 14.50
N ASN A 91 -7.41 6.89 15.20
CA ASN A 91 -7.96 7.17 16.53
C ASN A 91 -9.49 7.34 16.49
N ALA A 92 -10.00 8.09 15.50
CA ALA A 92 -11.44 8.31 15.34
C ALA A 92 -12.19 7.03 14.97
N PHE A 93 -11.57 6.13 14.20
CA PHE A 93 -12.13 4.82 13.88
C PHE A 93 -12.49 4.06 15.16
N TYR A 94 -11.54 4.00 16.10
CA TYR A 94 -11.66 3.26 17.35
C TYR A 94 -12.47 3.96 18.44
N LYS A 95 -12.60 5.29 18.38
CA LYS A 95 -13.46 6.04 19.31
C LYS A 95 -14.91 5.54 19.27
N ASN A 96 -15.35 5.04 18.12
CA ASN A 96 -16.69 4.50 17.89
C ASN A 96 -16.79 2.97 18.09
N ASP A 97 -15.69 2.30 18.45
CA ASP A 97 -15.66 0.85 18.74
C ASP A 97 -15.85 0.59 20.25
N THR A 98 -17.04 0.88 20.76
CA THR A 98 -17.35 0.78 22.20
C THR A 98 -17.43 -0.68 22.69
N GLY A 99 -17.66 -1.63 21.79
CA GLY A 99 -17.73 -3.06 22.10
C GLY A 99 -16.37 -3.77 22.09
N ASN A 100 -15.26 -3.07 21.82
CA ASN A 100 -13.94 -3.66 21.58
C ASN A 100 -13.99 -4.78 20.53
N PHE A 101 -14.80 -4.59 19.49
CA PHE A 101 -14.95 -5.57 18.43
C PHE A 101 -13.69 -5.62 17.56
N HIS A 102 -13.14 -4.45 17.24
CA HIS A 102 -12.08 -4.33 16.25
C HIS A 102 -10.70 -4.68 16.80
N ARG A 103 -9.89 -5.31 15.94
CA ARG A 103 -8.46 -5.48 16.19
C ARG A 103 -7.83 -4.10 16.38
N ARG A 104 -7.13 -3.90 17.50
CA ARG A 104 -6.37 -2.67 17.76
C ARG A 104 -5.02 -2.76 17.03
N VAL A 105 -4.78 -1.84 16.11
CA VAL A 105 -3.48 -1.71 15.44
C VAL A 105 -2.48 -1.03 16.37
N ILE A 106 -1.20 -1.36 16.22
CA ILE A 106 -0.07 -0.73 16.92
C ILE A 106 0.75 0.09 15.92
N MET A 107 1.44 1.13 16.41
CA MET A 107 2.31 1.95 15.56
C MET A 107 3.70 1.33 15.45
N GLN A 108 4.27 1.38 14.26
CA GLN A 108 5.55 0.74 13.89
C GLN A 108 6.55 1.73 13.27
N ASN A 109 6.35 3.03 13.50
CA ASN A 109 7.25 4.08 13.05
C ASN A 109 7.36 5.24 14.05
N ALA A 110 8.41 6.03 13.90
CA ALA A 110 8.56 7.33 14.54
C ALA A 110 9.37 8.29 13.67
N LYS A 111 9.01 9.58 13.62
CA LYS A 111 9.81 10.66 13.04
C LYS A 111 10.48 11.44 14.16
N VAL A 112 11.82 11.42 14.19
CA VAL A 112 12.62 12.19 15.13
C VAL A 112 13.09 13.45 14.41
N SER A 113 12.68 14.61 14.91
CA SER A 113 12.96 15.93 14.33
C SER A 113 13.80 16.78 15.28
N GLY A 114 14.35 17.90 14.80
CA GLY A 114 15.17 18.80 15.62
C GLY A 114 16.60 18.30 15.83
N LEU A 115 17.05 17.39 14.97
CA LEU A 115 18.43 16.93 14.92
C LEU A 115 19.35 18.01 14.35
N LYS A 116 20.64 17.90 14.64
CA LYS A 116 21.67 18.78 14.07
C LYS A 116 22.16 18.17 12.76
N ALA A 117 22.51 19.03 11.79
CA ALA A 117 23.11 18.60 10.53
C ALA A 117 24.47 17.93 10.75
N SER A 118 24.83 16.99 9.86
CA SER A 118 26.13 16.29 9.89
C SER A 118 26.50 15.71 11.25
N THR A 119 25.50 15.20 11.97
CA THR A 119 25.65 14.69 13.34
C THR A 119 25.17 13.23 13.39
N GLU A 120 25.97 12.38 14.04
CA GLU A 120 25.63 10.98 14.24
C GLU A 120 24.69 10.78 15.43
N TYR A 121 23.70 9.92 15.26
CA TYR A 121 22.75 9.50 16.29
C TYR A 121 22.55 7.99 16.24
N ALA A 122 22.44 7.37 17.42
CA ALA A 122 22.09 5.96 17.58
C ALA A 122 20.66 5.83 18.12
N PHE A 123 19.90 4.88 17.59
CA PHE A 123 18.51 4.64 17.97
C PHE A 123 18.26 3.17 18.34
N THR A 124 17.42 2.97 19.36
CA THR A 124 16.84 1.67 19.72
C THR A 124 15.36 1.83 20.04
N VAL A 125 14.60 0.73 19.97
CA VAL A 125 13.17 0.67 20.29
C VAL A 125 12.91 -0.44 21.29
N ARG A 126 11.96 -0.22 22.20
CA ARG A 126 11.45 -1.22 23.15
C ARG A 126 9.93 -1.33 23.04
N ALA A 127 9.38 -2.54 23.09
CA ALA A 127 7.95 -2.74 23.21
C ALA A 127 7.50 -2.43 24.64
N VAL A 128 6.36 -1.75 24.77
CA VAL A 128 5.61 -1.59 26.01
C VAL A 128 4.45 -2.56 25.96
N TYR A 129 4.38 -3.49 26.91
CA TYR A 129 3.34 -4.52 26.94
C TYR A 129 2.09 -4.06 27.70
N ALA A 130 0.99 -4.78 27.50
CA ALA A 130 -0.30 -4.48 28.11
C ALA A 130 -0.28 -4.52 29.65
N ASP A 131 0.65 -5.28 30.25
CA ASP A 131 0.87 -5.32 31.70
C ASP A 131 1.77 -4.19 32.23
N GLY A 132 2.25 -3.31 31.33
CA GLY A 132 3.16 -2.20 31.63
C GLY A 132 4.63 -2.57 31.64
N SER A 133 5.00 -3.85 31.48
CA SER A 133 6.40 -4.26 31.36
C SER A 133 7.00 -3.83 30.01
N ILE A 134 8.34 -3.77 29.96
CA ILE A 134 9.07 -3.24 28.80
C ILE A 134 10.08 -4.29 28.32
N SER A 135 10.18 -4.46 27.01
CA SER A 135 11.12 -5.40 26.38
C SER A 135 12.59 -4.99 26.53
N ALA A 136 13.50 -5.89 26.17
CA ALA A 136 14.88 -5.51 25.85
C ALA A 136 14.94 -4.57 24.62
N ASN A 137 16.11 -3.95 24.40
CA ASN A 137 16.36 -3.15 23.20
C ASN A 137 16.23 -4.00 21.92
N SER A 138 15.69 -3.39 20.86
CA SER A 138 15.90 -3.83 19.48
C SER A 138 17.39 -3.84 19.11
N ASN A 139 17.69 -4.23 17.86
CA ASN A 139 18.97 -3.84 17.24
C ASN A 139 19.14 -2.32 17.27
N THR A 140 20.38 -1.85 17.37
CA THR A 140 20.72 -0.42 17.24
C THR A 140 20.83 -0.04 15.77
N VAL A 141 20.31 1.13 15.41
CA VAL A 141 20.56 1.76 14.11
C VAL A 141 21.25 3.08 14.32
N THR A 142 22.30 3.33 13.55
CA THR A 142 23.04 4.59 13.59
C THR A 142 22.84 5.33 12.27
N VAL A 143 22.71 6.66 12.34
CA VAL A 143 22.61 7.54 11.17
C VAL A 143 23.36 8.82 11.40
N THR A 144 24.03 9.29 10.35
CA THR A 144 24.53 10.66 10.28
C THR A 144 23.55 11.47 9.45
N THR A 145 22.94 12.48 10.04
CA THR A 145 22.09 13.44 9.32
C THR A 145 22.86 14.09 8.18
N THR A 146 22.18 14.49 7.11
CA THR A 146 22.86 15.11 5.98
C THR A 146 23.42 16.48 6.35
N ALA A 147 24.31 17.02 5.51
CA ALA A 147 24.59 18.45 5.54
C ALA A 147 23.32 19.23 5.16
N ALA A 148 23.23 20.50 5.58
CA ALA A 148 22.16 21.39 5.13
C ALA A 148 22.20 21.49 3.59
N PRO A 149 21.09 21.20 2.89
CA PRO A 149 21.10 21.14 1.43
C PRO A 149 21.17 22.55 0.82
N PRO A 150 21.80 22.73 -0.35
CA PRO A 150 21.60 23.94 -1.15
C PRO A 150 20.11 24.10 -1.50
N VAL A 151 19.51 25.22 -1.11
CA VAL A 151 18.10 25.51 -1.35
C VAL A 151 17.94 26.41 -2.58
N ILE A 152 17.07 26.00 -3.51
CA ILE A 152 16.71 26.74 -4.71
C ILE A 152 15.22 27.06 -4.65
N ASN A 153 14.85 28.34 -4.68
CA ASN A 153 13.44 28.73 -4.70
C ASN A 153 13.00 29.04 -6.14
N ILE A 154 11.89 28.44 -6.59
CA ILE A 154 11.40 28.61 -7.98
C ILE A 154 11.10 30.07 -8.36
N THR A 155 10.79 30.94 -7.38
CA THR A 155 10.51 32.37 -7.63
C THR A 155 11.76 33.14 -8.07
N GLN A 156 12.96 32.68 -7.70
CA GLN A 156 14.23 33.24 -8.19
C GLN A 156 14.41 33.00 -9.69
N TYR A 157 13.68 32.03 -10.26
CA TYR A 157 13.67 31.68 -11.68
C TYR A 157 12.45 32.26 -12.42
N GLY A 158 11.69 33.14 -11.76
CA GLY A 158 10.56 33.86 -12.35
C GLY A 158 9.20 33.18 -12.20
N ALA A 159 9.09 32.13 -11.38
CA ALA A 159 7.79 31.49 -11.12
C ALA A 159 6.87 32.43 -10.32
N LYS A 160 5.59 32.50 -10.70
CA LYS A 160 4.54 33.32 -10.09
C LYS A 160 3.40 32.44 -9.58
N GLY A 161 3.10 32.55 -8.29
CA GLY A 161 2.08 31.77 -7.59
C GLY A 161 0.66 32.34 -7.72
N ASP A 162 0.30 32.86 -8.90
CA ASP A 162 -0.96 33.57 -9.16
C ASP A 162 -2.10 32.68 -9.73
N GLY A 163 -1.85 31.38 -9.91
CA GLY A 163 -2.79 30.40 -10.45
C GLY A 163 -3.04 30.47 -11.97
N THR A 164 -2.43 31.44 -12.68
CA THR A 164 -2.72 31.70 -14.10
C THR A 164 -1.48 31.73 -14.98
N THR A 165 -0.36 32.25 -14.49
CA THR A 165 0.95 32.22 -15.16
C THR A 165 1.40 30.77 -15.33
N LEU A 166 1.78 30.39 -16.56
CA LEU A 166 2.37 29.08 -16.83
C LEU A 166 3.84 29.07 -16.39
N ASN A 167 4.14 28.32 -15.34
CA ASN A 167 5.42 28.32 -14.65
C ASN A 167 6.39 27.22 -15.12
N THR A 168 6.02 26.41 -16.11
CA THR A 168 6.79 25.23 -16.54
C THR A 168 8.27 25.55 -16.78
N ALA A 169 8.55 26.62 -17.54
CA ALA A 169 9.93 27.01 -17.85
C ALA A 169 10.70 27.53 -16.62
N ALA A 170 10.04 28.24 -15.71
CA ALA A 170 10.68 28.76 -14.50
C ALA A 170 11.01 27.63 -13.51
N ILE A 171 10.07 26.72 -13.28
CA ILE A 171 10.25 25.57 -12.38
C ILE A 171 11.28 24.60 -12.97
N GLN A 172 11.22 24.30 -14.27
CA GLN A 172 12.21 23.44 -14.90
C GLN A 172 13.62 24.04 -14.81
N LYS A 173 13.79 25.36 -15.01
CA LYS A 173 15.10 26.00 -14.81
C LYS A 173 15.64 25.85 -13.38
N ALA A 174 14.78 25.91 -12.37
CA ALA A 174 15.17 25.69 -10.97
C ALA A 174 15.61 24.23 -10.74
N ILE A 175 14.89 23.26 -11.33
CA ILE A 175 15.26 21.84 -11.30
C ILE A 175 16.60 21.61 -12.03
N ASP A 176 16.78 22.23 -13.19
CA ASP A 176 17.99 22.09 -14.00
C ASP A 176 19.22 22.65 -13.28
N ALA A 177 19.07 23.78 -12.57
CA ALA A 177 20.12 24.40 -11.76
C ALA A 177 20.48 23.64 -10.47
N CYS A 178 19.66 22.66 -10.10
CA CYS A 178 19.80 21.90 -8.85
C CYS A 178 21.07 21.03 -8.86
N GLN A 179 22.00 21.29 -7.95
CA GLN A 179 23.23 20.50 -7.79
C GLN A 179 22.95 19.19 -7.03
N ILE A 180 23.90 18.25 -7.00
CA ILE A 180 23.74 17.01 -6.23
C ILE A 180 23.41 17.34 -4.76
N GLY A 181 22.33 16.75 -4.23
CA GLY A 181 21.86 16.93 -2.85
C GLY A 181 21.06 18.21 -2.60
N CYS A 182 20.74 18.99 -3.64
CA CYS A 182 19.94 20.21 -3.52
C CYS A 182 18.47 19.94 -3.13
N ARG A 183 17.80 21.01 -2.67
CA ARG A 183 16.35 21.07 -2.46
C ARG A 183 15.73 22.21 -3.27
N VAL A 184 14.80 21.90 -4.16
CA VAL A 184 13.96 22.88 -4.86
C VAL A 184 12.70 23.14 -4.05
N ASP A 185 12.56 24.35 -3.52
CA ASP A 185 11.40 24.78 -2.75
C ASP A 185 10.35 25.45 -3.66
N ILE A 186 9.13 24.92 -3.61
CA ILE A 186 7.91 25.57 -4.11
C ILE A 186 7.24 26.27 -2.92
N PRO A 187 7.26 27.62 -2.85
CA PRO A 187 6.73 28.36 -1.71
C PRO A 187 5.20 28.45 -1.74
N PRO A 188 4.56 29.03 -0.70
CA PRO A 188 3.12 29.27 -0.70
C PRO A 188 2.65 30.04 -1.95
N GLY A 189 1.53 29.60 -2.53
CA GLY A 189 0.98 30.15 -3.77
C GLY A 189 0.51 29.05 -4.74
N VAL A 190 -0.21 29.43 -5.79
CA VAL A 190 -0.72 28.48 -6.80
C VAL A 190 0.10 28.61 -8.08
N PHE A 191 0.88 27.59 -8.42
CA PHE A 191 1.78 27.59 -9.56
C PHE A 191 1.24 26.67 -10.66
N LYS A 192 0.57 27.26 -11.66
CA LYS A 192 0.13 26.50 -12.84
C LYS A 192 1.35 26.03 -13.64
N THR A 193 1.42 24.76 -14.01
CA THR A 193 2.55 24.19 -14.78
C THR A 193 2.10 23.05 -15.70
N GLY A 194 2.82 22.88 -16.80
CA GLY A 194 2.85 21.65 -17.58
C GLY A 194 3.75 20.59 -16.93
N ALA A 195 4.09 19.58 -17.72
CA ALA A 195 4.98 18.50 -17.30
C ALA A 195 6.36 18.99 -16.87
N LEU A 196 6.80 18.55 -15.68
CA LEU A 196 8.13 18.78 -15.13
C LEU A 196 8.96 17.50 -15.16
N TRP A 197 10.27 17.64 -15.28
CA TRP A 197 11.23 16.55 -15.39
C TRP A 197 12.27 16.63 -14.27
N LEU A 198 12.16 15.71 -13.32
CA LEU A 198 13.11 15.55 -12.23
C LEU A 198 14.39 14.86 -12.72
N LYS A 199 15.45 14.96 -11.92
CA LYS A 199 16.74 14.30 -12.15
C LYS A 199 17.25 13.65 -10.87
N SER A 200 18.36 12.92 -10.97
CA SER A 200 18.95 12.23 -9.81
C SER A 200 19.43 13.19 -8.72
N ASP A 201 19.50 12.67 -7.50
CA ASP A 201 20.12 13.30 -6.34
C ASP A 201 19.54 14.68 -5.99
N MET A 202 18.21 14.79 -5.96
CA MET A 202 17.50 16.04 -5.64
C MET A 202 16.27 15.82 -4.75
N THR A 203 15.86 16.89 -4.06
CA THR A 203 14.57 16.97 -3.38
C THR A 203 13.70 18.04 -4.04
N LEU A 204 12.49 17.70 -4.48
CA LEU A 204 11.42 18.67 -4.75
C LEU A 204 10.57 18.81 -3.48
N ASN A 205 10.49 20.02 -2.91
CA ASN A 205 9.82 20.28 -1.65
C ASN A 205 8.69 21.29 -1.84
N LEU A 206 7.45 20.85 -1.61
CA LEU A 206 6.27 21.70 -1.66
C LEU A 206 5.98 22.20 -0.25
N LEU A 207 6.30 23.47 0.01
CA LEU A 207 6.07 24.07 1.31
C LEU A 207 4.56 24.15 1.62
N GLN A 208 4.22 24.21 2.92
CA GLN A 208 2.84 24.36 3.34
C GLN A 208 2.19 25.58 2.68
N GLY A 209 1.03 25.39 2.06
CA GLY A 209 0.33 26.45 1.30
C GLY A 209 0.75 26.58 -0.17
N ALA A 210 1.70 25.78 -0.64
CA ALA A 210 2.01 25.64 -2.05
C ALA A 210 0.98 24.73 -2.74
N THR A 211 0.54 25.12 -3.94
CA THR A 211 -0.23 24.26 -4.84
C THR A 211 0.48 24.24 -6.20
N LEU A 212 0.95 23.07 -6.62
CA LEU A 212 1.38 22.83 -7.99
C LEU A 212 0.16 22.40 -8.80
N LEU A 213 -0.32 23.27 -9.70
CA LEU A 213 -1.58 23.06 -10.43
C LEU A 213 -1.31 22.66 -11.88
N GLY A 214 -1.93 21.59 -12.35
CA GLY A 214 -1.84 21.15 -13.73
C GLY A 214 -2.38 22.19 -14.72
N SER A 215 -1.63 22.44 -15.79
CA SER A 215 -2.17 23.11 -16.98
C SER A 215 -3.32 22.29 -17.55
N ASP A 216 -4.33 22.96 -18.08
CA ASP A 216 -5.44 22.33 -18.80
C ASP A 216 -5.14 22.16 -20.30
N LYS A 217 -3.95 22.57 -20.77
CA LYS A 217 -3.56 22.48 -22.18
C LYS A 217 -2.85 21.16 -22.49
N PRO A 218 -3.36 20.33 -23.43
CA PRO A 218 -2.71 19.07 -23.81
C PRO A 218 -1.27 19.24 -24.30
N SER A 219 -0.95 20.35 -24.96
CA SER A 219 0.39 20.65 -25.49
C SER A 219 1.46 20.80 -24.39
N ASP A 220 1.05 21.04 -23.15
CA ASP A 220 1.96 21.19 -22.01
C ASP A 220 2.39 19.83 -21.44
N TYR A 221 1.87 18.72 -21.98
CA TYR A 221 2.16 17.34 -21.62
C TYR A 221 2.60 16.56 -22.88
N PRO A 222 3.88 16.65 -23.28
CA PRO A 222 4.38 15.95 -24.47
C PRO A 222 4.25 14.43 -24.30
N ASP A 223 4.34 13.68 -25.40
CA ASP A 223 4.40 12.22 -25.36
C ASP A 223 5.70 11.76 -24.68
N THR A 224 5.65 10.71 -23.85
CA THR A 224 6.78 10.35 -22.96
C THR A 224 7.14 8.88 -22.93
N TYR A 225 6.17 8.00 -22.70
CA TYR A 225 6.43 6.56 -22.58
C TYR A 225 5.33 5.78 -23.28
N SER A 226 5.67 4.67 -23.92
CA SER A 226 4.71 3.67 -24.35
C SER A 226 4.80 2.47 -23.42
N ASN A 227 3.66 1.83 -23.16
CA ASN A 227 3.68 0.53 -22.53
C ASN A 227 3.90 -0.54 -23.61
N SER A 228 5.10 -0.52 -24.21
CA SER A 228 5.43 -1.25 -25.43
C SER A 228 5.23 -2.77 -25.35
N ALA A 229 5.09 -3.32 -24.13
CA ALA A 229 4.76 -4.72 -23.90
C ALA A 229 3.32 -5.10 -24.31
N TYR A 230 2.39 -4.15 -24.36
CA TYR A 230 0.97 -4.43 -24.69
C TYR A 230 0.15 -3.25 -25.23
N SER A 231 0.77 -2.08 -25.45
CA SER A 231 0.15 -0.94 -26.12
C SER A 231 1.10 -0.32 -27.14
N SER A 232 0.60 -0.10 -28.36
CA SER A 232 1.33 0.59 -29.44
C SER A 232 1.26 2.12 -29.34
N LEU A 233 0.51 2.67 -28.38
CA LEU A 233 0.34 4.10 -28.20
C LEU A 233 1.25 4.63 -27.10
N SER A 234 1.90 5.77 -27.36
CA SER A 234 2.54 6.54 -26.31
C SER A 234 1.47 7.14 -25.39
N ARG A 235 1.78 7.25 -24.10
CA ARG A 235 1.04 8.06 -23.13
C ARG A 235 1.66 9.46 -23.04
N PRO A 236 0.87 10.51 -22.74
CA PRO A 236 1.40 11.83 -22.44
C PRO A 236 2.15 11.83 -21.10
N ALA A 237 3.02 12.82 -20.92
CA ALA A 237 3.71 13.08 -19.67
C ALA A 237 2.74 13.22 -18.49
N SER A 238 3.19 12.86 -17.30
CA SER A 238 2.56 13.27 -16.05
C SER A 238 2.86 14.73 -15.72
N LEU A 239 2.21 15.27 -14.68
CA LEU A 239 2.57 16.59 -14.14
C LEU A 239 4.01 16.61 -13.63
N ILE A 240 4.42 15.56 -12.92
CA ILE A 240 5.80 15.34 -12.45
C ILE A 240 6.33 14.03 -13.03
N ASN A 241 7.52 14.07 -13.62
CA ASN A 241 8.13 12.93 -14.30
C ASN A 241 9.56 12.70 -13.80
N ALA A 242 9.91 11.45 -13.56
CA ALA A 242 11.30 11.00 -13.47
C ALA A 242 11.43 9.76 -14.37
N ILE A 243 11.32 9.97 -15.67
CA ILE A 243 11.35 8.93 -16.69
C ILE A 243 12.35 9.36 -17.75
N ASP A 244 13.23 8.46 -18.19
CA ASP A 244 14.06 8.72 -19.36
C ASP A 244 13.15 8.79 -20.60
N LYS A 245 13.15 9.94 -21.28
CA LYS A 245 12.36 10.21 -22.48
C LYS A 245 12.58 9.21 -23.62
N ASN A 246 13.67 8.45 -23.58
CA ASN A 246 14.06 7.58 -24.67
C ASN A 246 13.82 6.09 -24.41
N HIS A 247 13.81 5.61 -23.16
CA HIS A 247 13.72 4.17 -22.86
C HIS A 247 13.25 3.90 -21.42
N SER A 248 12.37 2.91 -21.21
CA SER A 248 12.17 2.26 -19.90
C SER A 248 13.43 1.55 -19.39
N SER A 249 14.36 1.20 -20.29
CA SER A 249 15.70 0.66 -20.01
C SER A 249 16.84 1.69 -20.06
N GLY A 250 16.52 2.99 -20.17
CA GLY A 250 17.46 4.11 -20.16
C GLY A 250 18.09 4.34 -18.79
N GLY A 251 19.16 5.15 -18.70
CA GLY A 251 20.03 5.23 -17.53
C GLY A 251 19.28 5.39 -16.20
N LYS A 252 19.63 4.56 -15.21
CA LYS A 252 18.96 4.50 -13.90
C LYS A 252 19.04 5.85 -13.18
N LEU A 253 17.91 6.50 -12.95
CA LEU A 253 17.84 7.66 -12.05
C LEU A 253 18.01 7.18 -10.61
N LYS A 254 18.45 8.05 -9.71
CA LYS A 254 18.62 7.68 -8.30
C LYS A 254 18.34 8.82 -7.34
N ASN A 255 18.01 8.46 -6.11
CA ASN A 255 17.94 9.37 -4.96
C ASN A 255 17.00 10.57 -5.18
N ILE A 256 15.75 10.29 -5.52
CA ILE A 256 14.74 11.31 -5.78
C ILE A 256 13.80 11.42 -4.58
N ARG A 257 13.64 12.65 -4.05
CA ARG A 257 12.71 12.94 -2.95
C ARG A 257 11.63 13.92 -3.41
N ILE A 258 10.36 13.66 -3.10
CA ILE A 258 9.24 14.60 -3.24
C ILE A 258 8.63 14.76 -1.85
N THR A 259 8.72 15.96 -1.27
CA THR A 259 8.41 16.18 0.15
C THR A 259 7.61 17.45 0.39
N GLY A 260 7.19 17.65 1.63
CA GLY A 260 6.57 18.90 2.11
C GLY A 260 5.05 18.83 2.16
N LYS A 261 4.42 19.81 2.81
CA LYS A 261 2.99 19.82 3.14
C LYS A 261 2.12 20.54 2.10
N GLY A 262 2.62 20.72 0.88
CA GLY A 262 1.88 21.33 -0.21
C GLY A 262 1.00 20.34 -0.99
N ILE A 263 0.28 20.88 -1.97
CA ILE A 263 -0.68 20.15 -2.81
C ILE A 263 -0.12 19.99 -4.22
N ILE A 264 -0.26 18.80 -4.79
CA ILE A 264 -0.07 18.51 -6.21
C ILE A 264 -1.46 18.24 -6.79
N ASP A 265 -1.97 19.16 -7.59
CA ASP A 265 -3.33 19.11 -8.17
C ASP A 265 -3.24 18.93 -9.68
N GLY A 266 -3.77 17.82 -10.21
CA GLY A 266 -3.68 17.48 -11.63
C GLY A 266 -4.61 18.26 -12.54
N ASN A 267 -5.54 19.05 -11.99
CA ASN A 267 -6.55 19.79 -12.74
C ASN A 267 -7.33 18.91 -13.74
N GLY A 268 -7.57 17.65 -13.37
CA GLY A 268 -8.17 16.63 -14.24
C GLY A 268 -9.66 16.84 -14.48
N TRP A 269 -10.40 17.10 -13.40
CA TRP A 269 -11.85 16.98 -13.34
C TRP A 269 -12.50 18.16 -12.63
N LYS A 270 -13.78 18.39 -12.95
CA LYS A 270 -14.64 19.29 -12.19
C LYS A 270 -14.95 18.68 -10.81
N HIS A 271 -15.19 19.56 -9.84
CA HIS A 271 -15.72 19.17 -8.53
C HIS A 271 -17.19 18.77 -8.64
N SER A 272 -17.57 17.69 -7.96
CA SER A 272 -18.96 17.29 -7.78
C SER A 272 -19.55 17.86 -6.48
N ALA A 273 -18.75 17.87 -5.41
CA ALA A 273 -19.12 18.40 -4.10
C ALA A 273 -17.86 18.66 -3.25
N ASN A 274 -18.06 19.32 -2.11
CA ASN A 274 -17.15 19.23 -0.97
C ASN A 274 -17.92 18.58 0.17
N VAL A 275 -17.37 17.51 0.74
CA VAL A 275 -17.99 16.81 1.86
C VAL A 275 -17.11 16.95 3.10
N ASN A 276 -17.70 16.86 4.28
CA ASN A 276 -16.90 16.72 5.50
C ASN A 276 -16.60 15.23 5.71
N ASP A 277 -15.34 14.93 6.00
CA ASP A 277 -14.94 13.61 6.44
C ASP A 277 -15.35 13.34 7.91
N GLU A 278 -15.02 12.16 8.40
CA GLU A 278 -15.29 11.69 9.77
C GLU A 278 -14.54 12.46 10.86
N LEU A 279 -13.55 13.28 10.51
CA LEU A 279 -12.89 14.22 11.42
C LEU A 279 -13.46 15.64 11.31
N GLY A 280 -14.39 15.87 10.37
CA GLY A 280 -14.96 17.18 10.08
C GLY A 280 -14.13 18.03 9.11
N ASN A 281 -13.09 17.47 8.49
CA ASN A 281 -12.29 18.21 7.50
C ASN A 281 -13.01 18.23 6.15
N GLY A 282 -12.86 19.35 5.42
CA GLY A 282 -13.36 19.45 4.05
C GLY A 282 -12.55 18.57 3.09
N LEU A 283 -13.24 17.70 2.37
CA LEU A 283 -12.67 16.75 1.43
C LEU A 283 -13.24 17.02 0.02
N PRO A 284 -12.38 17.26 -0.98
CA PRO A 284 -12.85 17.48 -2.34
C PRO A 284 -13.45 16.20 -2.91
N GLN A 285 -14.54 16.31 -3.65
CA GLN A 285 -15.10 15.22 -4.43
C GLN A 285 -15.07 15.60 -5.90
N TYR A 286 -14.51 14.73 -6.73
CA TYR A 286 -14.47 14.89 -8.19
C TYR A 286 -15.63 14.16 -8.85
N VAL A 287 -16.05 14.65 -10.03
CA VAL A 287 -17.12 14.01 -10.80
C VAL A 287 -16.68 12.64 -11.29
N LYS A 288 -17.46 11.60 -10.96
CA LYS A 288 -17.32 10.29 -11.59
C LYS A 288 -17.73 10.39 -13.06
N SER A 289 -16.85 9.99 -13.97
CA SER A 289 -17.03 10.11 -15.40
C SER A 289 -16.60 8.83 -16.14
N ASP A 290 -16.77 8.83 -17.46
CA ASP A 290 -16.41 7.76 -18.39
C ASP A 290 -16.08 8.35 -19.77
N SER A 291 -15.82 7.49 -20.78
CA SER A 291 -15.48 7.93 -22.14
C SER A 291 -16.58 8.76 -22.82
N ASP A 292 -17.84 8.55 -22.44
CA ASP A 292 -19.00 9.17 -23.08
C ASP A 292 -19.31 10.54 -22.43
N ARG A 293 -18.91 10.71 -21.16
CA ARG A 293 -19.17 11.93 -20.38
C ARG A 293 -17.97 12.86 -20.18
N VAL A 294 -16.77 12.44 -20.56
CA VAL A 294 -15.54 13.22 -20.33
C VAL A 294 -15.59 14.65 -20.90
N SER A 295 -16.33 14.88 -21.99
CA SER A 295 -16.51 16.19 -22.61
C SER A 295 -17.30 17.18 -21.73
N LEU A 296 -18.10 16.66 -20.80
CA LEU A 296 -18.91 17.43 -19.84
C LEU A 296 -18.21 17.56 -18.49
N ASP A 297 -17.54 16.50 -18.03
CA ASP A 297 -17.07 16.38 -16.65
C ASP A 297 -15.59 16.77 -16.47
N GLY A 298 -14.78 16.63 -17.52
CA GLY A 298 -13.33 16.86 -17.47
C GLY A 298 -12.89 18.32 -17.58
N ILE A 299 -11.65 18.58 -17.16
CA ILE A 299 -10.87 19.80 -17.40
C ILE A 299 -9.67 19.44 -18.28
N LEU A 300 -8.53 19.04 -17.69
CA LEU A 300 -7.41 18.51 -18.46
C LEU A 300 -7.78 17.17 -19.14
N ALA A 301 -8.51 16.31 -18.43
CA ALA A 301 -8.99 15.03 -18.96
C ALA A 301 -9.82 15.22 -20.23
N LYS A 302 -10.71 16.22 -20.23
CA LYS A 302 -11.50 16.60 -21.42
C LYS A 302 -10.58 17.00 -22.57
N ASN A 303 -9.74 18.00 -22.34
CA ASN A 303 -8.96 18.62 -23.42
C ASN A 303 -8.00 17.61 -24.06
N GLN A 304 -7.41 16.71 -23.27
CA GLN A 304 -6.52 15.68 -23.79
C GLN A 304 -7.24 14.62 -24.60
N VAL A 305 -8.43 14.20 -24.16
CA VAL A 305 -9.25 13.24 -24.91
C VAL A 305 -9.73 13.85 -26.22
N GLU A 306 -10.22 15.09 -26.21
CA GLU A 306 -10.64 15.79 -27.42
C GLU A 306 -9.49 15.96 -28.41
N ALA A 307 -8.28 16.32 -27.94
CA ALA A 307 -7.10 16.42 -28.79
C ALA A 307 -6.69 15.07 -29.42
N ALA A 308 -6.76 13.99 -28.66
CA ALA A 308 -6.47 12.64 -29.16
C ALA A 308 -7.53 12.13 -30.16
N VAL A 309 -8.80 12.44 -29.94
CA VAL A 309 -9.87 12.13 -30.89
C VAL A 309 -9.70 12.92 -32.19
N ALA A 310 -9.35 14.21 -32.09
CA ALA A 310 -9.06 15.03 -33.26
C ALA A 310 -7.85 14.51 -34.07
N SER A 311 -6.91 13.79 -33.43
CA SER A 311 -5.81 13.10 -34.12
C SER A 311 -6.16 11.69 -34.63
N GLY A 312 -7.43 11.29 -34.59
CA GLY A 312 -7.93 10.02 -35.14
C GLY A 312 -7.95 8.83 -34.18
N ILE A 313 -7.65 9.02 -32.89
CA ILE A 313 -7.74 7.95 -31.88
C ILE A 313 -9.21 7.78 -31.47
N ASN A 314 -9.72 6.55 -31.42
CA ASN A 314 -11.10 6.31 -30.96
C ASN A 314 -11.31 6.77 -29.51
N ILE A 315 -12.52 7.24 -29.19
CA ILE A 315 -12.83 7.86 -27.88
C ILE A 315 -12.47 6.99 -26.68
N LYS A 316 -12.73 5.69 -26.73
CA LYS A 316 -12.41 4.76 -25.63
C LYS A 316 -10.90 4.66 -25.39
N THR A 317 -10.13 4.55 -26.47
CA THR A 317 -8.66 4.48 -26.39
C THR A 317 -8.06 5.83 -25.99
N ALA A 318 -8.57 6.93 -26.52
CA ALA A 318 -8.19 8.28 -26.10
C ALA A 318 -8.42 8.47 -24.60
N TYR A 319 -9.60 8.08 -24.12
CA TYR A 319 -9.94 8.14 -22.70
C TYR A 319 -9.01 7.30 -21.81
N ASN A 320 -8.67 6.08 -22.20
CA ASN A 320 -7.86 5.19 -21.36
C ASN A 320 -6.35 5.44 -21.42
N GLN A 321 -5.85 5.99 -22.53
CA GLN A 321 -4.40 6.04 -22.79
C GLN A 321 -3.84 7.46 -22.95
N ARG A 322 -4.69 8.47 -23.15
CA ARG A 322 -4.25 9.83 -23.52
C ARG A 322 -4.51 10.89 -22.45
N ARG A 323 -4.93 10.49 -21.25
CA ARG A 323 -5.01 11.37 -20.08
C ARG A 323 -3.71 11.28 -19.26
N SER A 324 -3.19 12.42 -18.81
CA SER A 324 -1.99 12.49 -17.98
C SER A 324 -2.24 11.98 -16.56
N SER A 325 -1.41 11.06 -16.09
CA SER A 325 -1.33 10.74 -14.65
C SER A 325 -0.67 11.89 -13.87
N LEU A 326 -0.75 11.89 -12.54
CA LEU A 326 -0.22 12.99 -11.75
C LEU A 326 1.30 12.95 -11.59
N ILE A 327 1.84 11.82 -11.16
CA ILE A 327 3.28 11.61 -10.97
C ILE A 327 3.67 10.30 -11.63
N SER A 328 4.71 10.28 -12.44
CA SER A 328 5.28 9.04 -12.98
C SER A 328 6.79 8.99 -12.77
N LEU A 329 7.26 8.03 -11.97
CA LEU A 329 8.67 7.80 -11.68
C LEU A 329 9.06 6.43 -12.21
N GLY A 330 9.93 6.39 -13.23
CA GLY A 330 10.33 5.19 -13.95
C GLY A 330 11.83 4.88 -13.81
N ASN A 331 12.17 3.62 -13.54
CA ASN A 331 13.56 3.13 -13.43
C ASN A 331 14.44 3.95 -12.46
N VAL A 332 13.89 4.28 -11.28
CA VAL A 332 14.54 5.04 -10.22
C VAL A 332 15.02 4.12 -9.09
N GLN A 333 16.28 4.26 -8.69
CA GLN A 333 16.82 3.68 -7.46
C GLN A 333 16.69 4.65 -6.30
N ASN A 334 16.02 4.27 -5.23
CA ASN A 334 15.79 5.09 -4.05
C ASN A 334 14.84 6.27 -4.34
N VAL A 335 13.59 6.10 -3.93
CA VAL A 335 12.54 7.11 -4.01
C VAL A 335 11.95 7.33 -2.62
N TYR A 336 11.74 8.60 -2.24
CA TYR A 336 11.03 8.97 -1.02
C TYR A 336 9.98 10.05 -1.31
N ILE A 337 8.71 9.69 -1.17
CA ILE A 337 7.57 10.60 -1.30
C ILE A 337 6.97 10.78 0.09
N ALA A 338 6.87 12.02 0.58
CA ALA A 338 6.36 12.23 1.94
C ALA A 338 5.60 13.54 2.13
N ASP A 339 4.65 13.51 3.07
CA ASP A 339 3.90 14.65 3.61
C ASP A 339 2.99 15.42 2.61
N VAL A 340 3.13 15.21 1.29
CA VAL A 340 2.39 15.92 0.24
C VAL A 340 0.92 15.49 0.15
N THR A 341 0.08 16.36 -0.38
CA THR A 341 -1.31 16.04 -0.74
C THR A 341 -1.47 15.88 -2.25
N ILE A 342 -2.10 14.78 -2.67
CA ILE A 342 -2.36 14.41 -4.07
C ILE A 342 -3.83 14.68 -4.39
N ARG A 343 -4.09 15.47 -5.44
CA ARG A 343 -5.46 15.88 -5.86
C ARG A 343 -5.68 15.81 -7.36
N ASN A 344 -6.94 15.56 -7.72
CA ASN A 344 -7.50 15.77 -9.05
C ASN A 344 -6.66 15.25 -10.25
N PRO A 345 -6.14 14.02 -10.23
CA PRO A 345 -5.40 13.48 -11.37
C PRO A 345 -6.31 13.41 -12.61
N ALA A 346 -5.77 13.74 -13.79
CA ALA A 346 -6.53 13.52 -15.03
C ALA A 346 -6.64 12.03 -15.37
N ASN A 347 -5.70 11.20 -14.93
CA ASN A 347 -5.72 9.73 -14.99
C ASN A 347 -5.34 9.12 -13.62
N HIS A 348 -4.27 8.31 -13.55
CA HIS A 348 -3.76 7.75 -12.30
C HIS A 348 -3.14 8.84 -11.40
N GLY A 349 -3.12 8.59 -10.09
CA GLY A 349 -2.38 9.41 -9.12
C GLY A 349 -0.87 9.25 -9.29
N VAL A 350 -0.25 8.50 -8.38
CA VAL A 350 1.20 8.25 -8.39
C VAL A 350 1.51 6.93 -9.09
N MET A 351 2.41 6.94 -10.07
CA MET A 351 2.88 5.76 -10.78
C MET A 351 4.37 5.54 -10.53
N ILE A 352 4.71 4.38 -9.97
CA ILE A 352 6.06 3.94 -9.62
C ILE A 352 6.37 2.73 -10.50
N LEU A 353 7.20 2.90 -11.53
CA LEU A 353 7.39 1.92 -12.60
C LEU A 353 8.85 1.45 -12.64
N GLU A 354 9.09 0.15 -12.46
CA GLU A 354 10.44 -0.44 -12.51
C GLU A 354 11.43 0.18 -11.50
N ASN A 355 10.92 0.69 -10.38
CA ASN A 355 11.75 1.32 -9.35
C ASN A 355 12.26 0.30 -8.32
N SER A 356 13.33 0.67 -7.62
CA SER A 356 13.87 -0.10 -6.50
C SER A 356 14.03 0.79 -5.27
N ASN A 357 13.69 0.26 -4.10
CA ASN A 357 13.78 0.95 -2.80
C ASN A 357 12.89 2.20 -2.76
N VAL A 358 11.58 1.99 -2.67
CA VAL A 358 10.57 3.05 -2.72
C VAL A 358 9.91 3.20 -1.35
N VAL A 359 9.80 4.44 -0.88
CA VAL A 359 9.13 4.77 0.37
C VAL A 359 8.10 5.86 0.11
N GLU A 360 6.85 5.59 0.48
CA GLU A 360 5.79 6.58 0.65
C GLU A 360 5.48 6.73 2.14
N ASN A 361 5.59 7.95 2.68
CA ASN A 361 5.37 8.24 4.10
C ASN A 361 4.45 9.44 4.31
N GLY A 362 3.23 9.20 4.79
CA GLY A 362 2.33 10.28 5.19
C GLY A 362 1.80 11.09 4.01
N VAL A 363 1.62 10.47 2.85
CA VAL A 363 0.98 11.11 1.70
C VAL A 363 -0.54 11.09 1.89
N THR A 364 -1.21 12.20 1.58
CA THR A 364 -2.67 12.29 1.66
C THR A 364 -3.26 12.31 0.26
N HIS A 365 -3.88 11.22 -0.16
CA HIS A 365 -4.54 11.07 -1.45
C HIS A 365 -6.00 11.48 -1.33
N GLN A 366 -6.39 12.54 -2.04
CA GLN A 366 -7.75 13.07 -2.08
C GLN A 366 -8.15 13.16 -3.55
N THR A 367 -8.48 12.01 -4.15
CA THR A 367 -8.76 11.86 -5.58
C THR A 367 -10.14 11.28 -5.86
N PHE A 368 -10.92 10.92 -4.83
CA PHE A 368 -12.28 10.41 -5.02
C PHE A 368 -13.20 11.46 -5.69
N ASN A 369 -13.98 11.17 -6.74
CA ASN A 369 -14.12 9.91 -7.47
C ASN A 369 -13.62 10.04 -8.92
N ALA A 370 -12.40 10.58 -9.10
CA ALA A 370 -11.76 10.70 -10.41
C ALA A 370 -11.57 9.31 -11.03
N ASN A 371 -12.07 9.10 -12.25
CA ASN A 371 -12.03 7.77 -12.87
C ASN A 371 -10.58 7.36 -13.21
N ASN A 372 -10.19 6.14 -12.82
CA ASN A 372 -8.79 5.65 -12.81
C ASN A 372 -7.85 6.46 -11.91
N GLY A 373 -8.40 7.23 -10.97
CA GLY A 373 -7.65 8.05 -10.02
C GLY A 373 -7.14 7.23 -8.83
N ASP A 374 -6.35 6.19 -9.11
CA ASP A 374 -5.66 5.37 -8.11
C ASP A 374 -4.82 6.26 -7.18
N GLY A 375 -4.60 5.84 -5.93
CA GLY A 375 -3.68 6.53 -5.03
C GLY A 375 -2.24 6.38 -5.53
N VAL A 376 -1.73 5.16 -5.43
CA VAL A 376 -0.40 4.79 -5.93
C VAL A 376 -0.41 3.42 -6.64
N GLU A 377 0.20 3.37 -7.81
CA GLU A 377 0.48 2.16 -8.58
C GLU A 377 1.96 1.81 -8.53
N PHE A 378 2.27 0.55 -8.23
CA PHE A 378 3.60 -0.04 -8.30
C PHE A 378 3.67 -1.05 -9.43
N GLY A 379 4.22 -0.62 -10.56
CA GLY A 379 4.50 -1.45 -11.73
C GLY A 379 5.91 -2.05 -11.65
N ASN A 380 6.03 -3.39 -11.65
CA ASN A 380 7.31 -4.11 -11.76
C ASN A 380 8.43 -3.59 -10.82
N SER A 381 8.05 -3.09 -9.64
CA SER A 381 8.93 -2.37 -8.69
C SER A 381 9.24 -3.23 -7.46
N GLN A 382 10.37 -2.96 -6.80
CA GLN A 382 10.88 -3.81 -5.72
C GLN A 382 11.31 -3.04 -4.47
N ASN A 383 11.20 -3.69 -3.31
CA ASN A 383 11.52 -3.13 -1.99
C ASN A 383 10.71 -1.86 -1.72
N ILE A 384 9.42 -2.03 -1.53
CA ILE A 384 8.44 -0.95 -1.41
C ILE A 384 7.95 -0.85 0.03
N MET A 385 7.84 0.37 0.54
CA MET A 385 7.26 0.67 1.85
C MET A 385 6.23 1.78 1.72
N VAL A 386 5.02 1.57 2.27
CA VAL A 386 3.97 2.61 2.33
C VAL A 386 3.42 2.67 3.74
N PHE A 387 3.56 3.83 4.39
CA PHE A 387 3.07 4.01 5.76
C PHE A 387 2.60 5.43 6.05
N ASN A 388 1.79 5.58 7.09
CA ASN A 388 1.16 6.83 7.53
C ASN A 388 0.24 7.51 6.50
N SER A 389 0.04 6.93 5.31
CA SER A 389 -0.72 7.55 4.24
C SER A 389 -2.22 7.46 4.48
N VAL A 390 -2.94 8.46 3.96
CA VAL A 390 -4.41 8.54 3.95
C VAL A 390 -4.89 8.41 2.52
N PHE A 391 -5.79 7.46 2.26
CA PHE A 391 -6.32 7.20 0.92
C PHE A 391 -7.82 7.49 0.85
N ASP A 392 -8.22 8.48 0.06
CA ASP A 392 -9.60 8.68 -0.41
C ASP A 392 -9.57 8.81 -1.93
N THR A 393 -9.62 7.67 -2.62
CA THR A 393 -9.20 7.56 -4.02
C THR A 393 -10.33 7.24 -4.97
N GLY A 394 -10.25 7.73 -6.20
CA GLY A 394 -11.26 7.46 -7.23
C GLY A 394 -11.18 6.06 -7.85
N ASP A 395 -10.06 5.36 -7.64
CA ASP A 395 -9.90 3.94 -7.99
C ASP A 395 -9.22 3.17 -6.85
N ASP A 396 -8.42 2.15 -7.15
CA ASP A 396 -7.64 1.39 -6.18
C ASP A 396 -6.74 2.31 -5.31
N CYS A 397 -6.65 2.07 -4.00
CA CYS A 397 -5.82 2.89 -3.11
C CYS A 397 -4.34 2.64 -3.39
N ILE A 398 -3.95 1.36 -3.31
CA ILE A 398 -2.62 0.86 -3.64
C ILE A 398 -2.78 -0.29 -4.62
N ASN A 399 -2.27 -0.12 -5.83
CA ASN A 399 -2.32 -1.10 -6.90
C ASN A 399 -0.92 -1.66 -7.21
N PHE A 400 -0.83 -2.97 -7.41
CA PHE A 400 0.38 -3.66 -7.84
C PHE A 400 0.17 -4.26 -9.23
N ALA A 401 1.03 -3.88 -10.17
CA ALA A 401 1.01 -4.32 -11.56
C ALA A 401 2.35 -4.94 -11.95
N SER A 402 2.34 -6.00 -12.73
CA SER A 402 3.54 -6.72 -13.15
C SER A 402 3.46 -7.16 -14.62
N GLY A 403 2.85 -6.33 -15.46
CA GLY A 403 2.64 -6.61 -16.88
C GLY A 403 1.59 -7.69 -17.18
N MET A 404 1.42 -7.99 -18.47
CA MET A 404 0.44 -8.98 -18.95
C MET A 404 1.00 -9.88 -20.06
N GLY A 405 0.53 -11.12 -20.09
CA GLY A 405 0.81 -12.08 -21.14
C GLY A 405 2.22 -12.65 -21.11
N GLN A 406 2.55 -13.40 -22.14
CA GLN A 406 3.81 -14.16 -22.24
C GLN A 406 5.07 -13.29 -22.11
N GLN A 407 5.02 -12.04 -22.61
CA GLN A 407 6.19 -11.15 -22.59
C GLN A 407 6.45 -10.55 -21.20
N ALA A 408 5.45 -10.48 -20.33
CA ALA A 408 5.61 -9.98 -18.98
C ALA A 408 6.59 -10.83 -18.16
N GLN A 409 6.72 -12.13 -18.46
CA GLN A 409 7.66 -13.02 -17.79
C GLN A 409 9.14 -12.62 -17.97
N ASN A 410 9.45 -11.74 -18.94
CA ASN A 410 10.80 -11.19 -19.12
C ASN A 410 11.07 -9.93 -18.26
N GLN A 411 10.05 -9.42 -17.57
CA GLN A 411 10.13 -8.25 -16.71
C GLN A 411 10.40 -8.65 -15.27
N ALA A 412 10.88 -7.70 -14.46
CA ALA A 412 11.00 -7.91 -13.03
C ALA A 412 9.60 -8.05 -12.38
N PRO A 413 9.41 -8.96 -11.40
CA PRO A 413 8.18 -9.00 -10.62
C PRO A 413 8.05 -7.76 -9.73
N VAL A 414 6.83 -7.49 -9.27
CA VAL A 414 6.66 -6.71 -8.05
C VAL A 414 7.10 -7.57 -6.88
N LYS A 415 8.03 -7.08 -6.05
CA LYS A 415 8.60 -7.91 -4.98
C LYS A 415 8.99 -7.15 -3.72
N ASN A 416 8.80 -7.79 -2.56
CA ASN A 416 9.19 -7.31 -1.24
C ASN A 416 8.49 -5.99 -0.89
N VAL A 417 7.26 -6.08 -0.43
CA VAL A 417 6.42 -4.92 -0.13
C VAL A 417 5.93 -4.95 1.31
N TRP A 418 5.99 -3.81 1.97
CA TRP A 418 5.51 -3.64 3.35
C TRP A 418 4.61 -2.41 3.47
N LEU A 419 3.34 -2.64 3.82
CA LEU A 419 2.29 -1.62 3.93
C LEU A 419 1.80 -1.60 5.37
N PHE A 420 1.93 -0.49 6.08
CA PHE A 420 1.54 -0.43 7.49
C PHE A 420 1.15 0.96 8.00
N ASN A 421 0.39 1.05 9.10
CA ASN A 421 -0.08 2.31 9.72
C ASN A 421 -0.82 3.25 8.75
N ASN A 422 -1.49 2.71 7.73
CA ASN A 422 -2.24 3.50 6.77
C ASN A 422 -3.71 3.60 7.16
N TYR A 423 -4.37 4.66 6.70
CA TYR A 423 -5.82 4.81 6.77
C TYR A 423 -6.42 4.83 5.36
N PHE A 424 -7.27 3.85 5.08
CA PHE A 424 -7.98 3.74 3.81
C PHE A 424 -9.43 4.17 4.01
N ARG A 425 -9.85 5.20 3.28
CA ARG A 425 -11.23 5.70 3.23
C ARG A 425 -11.93 5.12 2.01
N HIS A 426 -12.38 5.92 1.04
CA HIS A 426 -12.90 5.39 -0.22
C HIS A 426 -11.78 4.90 -1.15
N GLY A 427 -12.14 3.95 -2.00
CA GLY A 427 -11.29 3.39 -3.06
C GLY A 427 -11.77 2.00 -3.46
N HIS A 428 -11.43 1.55 -4.67
CA HIS A 428 -11.89 0.26 -5.22
C HIS A 428 -11.24 -0.98 -4.55
N GLY A 429 -10.18 -0.75 -3.78
CA GLY A 429 -9.53 -1.73 -2.92
C GLY A 429 -8.39 -1.08 -2.14
N ALA A 430 -8.21 -1.44 -0.86
CA ALA A 430 -7.11 -0.91 -0.05
C ALA A 430 -5.76 -1.46 -0.53
N VAL A 431 -5.67 -2.78 -0.70
CA VAL A 431 -4.50 -3.49 -1.21
C VAL A 431 -4.91 -4.31 -2.43
N VAL A 432 -4.42 -3.93 -3.61
CA VAL A 432 -4.86 -4.51 -4.88
C VAL A 432 -3.72 -5.16 -5.64
N LEU A 433 -3.83 -6.46 -5.88
CA LEU A 433 -2.90 -7.32 -6.60
C LEU A 433 -3.48 -7.58 -7.99
N GLY A 434 -3.03 -6.81 -8.99
CA GLY A 434 -3.47 -6.91 -10.38
C GLY A 434 -4.44 -5.80 -10.82
N SER A 435 -4.94 -5.81 -12.05
CA SER A 435 -5.13 -6.98 -12.91
C SER A 435 -3.88 -7.50 -13.61
N HIS A 436 -2.87 -6.66 -13.79
CA HIS A 436 -1.64 -7.01 -14.50
C HIS A 436 -0.74 -7.86 -13.59
N THR A 437 -0.69 -9.17 -13.81
CA THR A 437 -0.02 -10.11 -12.90
C THR A 437 1.08 -10.95 -13.58
N GLY A 438 1.42 -10.64 -14.83
CA GLY A 438 2.16 -11.52 -15.73
C GLY A 438 3.58 -11.91 -15.27
N ALA A 439 4.34 -10.97 -14.70
CA ALA A 439 5.67 -11.22 -14.15
C ALA A 439 5.63 -11.71 -12.69
N GLY A 440 4.47 -11.59 -12.03
CA GLY A 440 4.24 -11.98 -10.64
C GLY A 440 4.26 -10.81 -9.65
N ILE A 441 3.43 -10.94 -8.62
CA ILE A 441 3.37 -10.05 -7.46
C ILE A 441 3.69 -10.88 -6.21
N ILE A 442 4.85 -10.63 -5.60
CA ILE A 442 5.50 -11.59 -4.69
C ILE A 442 5.88 -10.93 -3.37
N GLY A 443 5.50 -11.53 -2.24
CA GLY A 443 6.00 -11.09 -0.94
C GLY A 443 5.42 -9.75 -0.52
N ILE A 444 4.10 -9.69 -0.33
CA ILE A 444 3.39 -8.49 0.14
C ILE A 444 2.97 -8.69 1.58
N GLN A 445 3.41 -7.80 2.48
CA GLN A 445 2.96 -7.76 3.87
C GLN A 445 2.18 -6.47 4.13
N ALA A 446 0.87 -6.60 4.31
CA ALA A 446 -0.04 -5.50 4.64
C ALA A 446 -0.57 -5.68 6.07
N GLU A 447 -0.17 -4.80 6.98
CA GLU A 447 -0.48 -4.93 8.39
C GLU A 447 -0.82 -3.63 9.09
N ASN A 448 -1.41 -3.74 10.29
CA ASN A 448 -1.56 -2.62 11.21
C ASN A 448 -2.21 -1.37 10.59
N SER A 449 -3.14 -1.58 9.66
CA SER A 449 -3.85 -0.52 8.95
C SER A 449 -5.35 -0.57 9.22
N VAL A 450 -6.01 0.56 9.00
CA VAL A 450 -7.44 0.74 9.21
C VAL A 450 -8.13 1.08 7.91
N MET A 451 -9.27 0.45 7.64
CA MET A 451 -10.08 0.67 6.43
C MET A 451 -11.51 1.03 6.81
N SER A 452 -12.05 2.09 6.23
CA SER A 452 -13.42 2.55 6.51
C SER A 452 -14.04 3.15 5.26
N GLN A 453 -15.17 2.59 4.78
CA GLN A 453 -15.83 2.99 3.51
C GLN A 453 -15.14 2.52 2.22
N THR A 454 -14.02 1.80 2.32
CA THR A 454 -13.34 1.22 1.16
C THR A 454 -14.21 0.15 0.51
N ASP A 455 -14.19 0.00 -0.82
CA ASP A 455 -14.94 -1.07 -1.47
C ASP A 455 -14.45 -2.44 -1.01
N ILE A 456 -13.14 -2.68 -1.08
CA ILE A 456 -12.55 -3.99 -0.79
C ILE A 456 -11.31 -3.84 0.11
N GLY A 457 -11.13 -4.71 1.09
CA GLY A 457 -9.91 -4.78 1.90
C GLY A 457 -8.71 -5.29 1.08
N LEU A 458 -8.67 -6.61 0.86
CA LEU A 458 -7.67 -7.26 0.00
C LEU A 458 -8.31 -7.71 -1.31
N ARG A 459 -7.76 -7.27 -2.44
CA ARG A 459 -8.25 -7.60 -3.78
C ARG A 459 -7.15 -8.22 -4.63
N ALA A 460 -7.29 -9.46 -5.05
CA ALA A 460 -6.50 -10.08 -6.10
C ALA A 460 -7.38 -10.31 -7.34
N LYS A 461 -6.97 -9.77 -8.48
CA LYS A 461 -7.72 -9.86 -9.74
C LYS A 461 -6.77 -10.21 -10.87
N SER A 462 -7.14 -11.18 -11.72
CA SER A 462 -6.43 -11.49 -12.97
C SER A 462 -7.35 -12.21 -13.94
N ALA A 463 -6.82 -12.63 -15.08
CA ALA A 463 -7.43 -13.51 -16.07
C ALA A 463 -6.42 -14.60 -16.46
N PRO A 464 -6.85 -15.81 -16.85
CA PRO A 464 -5.95 -16.90 -17.24
C PRO A 464 -4.86 -16.44 -18.22
N ASP A 465 -5.23 -15.72 -19.28
CA ASP A 465 -4.31 -15.32 -20.36
C ASP A 465 -3.27 -14.27 -19.94
N ILE A 466 -3.50 -13.55 -18.84
CA ILE A 466 -2.53 -12.58 -18.28
C ILE A 466 -1.30 -13.32 -17.76
N GLY A 467 -1.46 -14.53 -17.23
CA GLY A 467 -0.38 -15.33 -16.65
C GLY A 467 0.15 -14.80 -15.33
N GLY A 468 1.11 -15.54 -14.77
CA GLY A 468 1.74 -15.20 -13.49
C GLY A 468 0.74 -15.32 -12.34
N GLY A 469 0.48 -14.21 -11.66
CA GLY A 469 -0.42 -14.15 -10.50
C GLY A 469 0.22 -13.45 -9.31
N ALA A 470 -0.17 -13.87 -8.10
CA ALA A 470 0.40 -13.37 -6.86
C ALA A 470 0.58 -14.48 -5.83
N HIS A 471 1.65 -14.40 -5.04
CA HIS A 471 1.92 -15.33 -3.94
C HIS A 471 2.81 -14.74 -2.84
N ASP A 472 2.90 -15.45 -1.72
CA ASP A 472 3.56 -15.00 -0.49
C ASP A 472 2.92 -13.71 0.06
N ILE A 473 1.59 -13.73 0.17
CA ILE A 473 0.80 -12.57 0.59
C ILE A 473 0.42 -12.72 2.06
N ILE A 474 0.73 -11.71 2.87
CA ILE A 474 0.36 -11.62 4.28
C ILE A 474 -0.50 -10.37 4.45
N PHE A 475 -1.78 -10.56 4.78
CA PHE A 475 -2.70 -9.49 5.13
C PHE A 475 -3.17 -9.71 6.57
N ARG A 476 -2.57 -8.99 7.52
CA ARG A 476 -2.77 -9.30 8.95
C ARG A 476 -2.97 -8.09 9.84
N ASN A 477 -3.54 -8.29 11.02
CA ASN A 477 -3.65 -7.25 12.04
C ASN A 477 -4.34 -5.97 11.53
N ASN A 478 -5.37 -6.10 10.68
CA ASN A 478 -6.10 -4.98 10.08
C ASN A 478 -7.52 -4.87 10.64
N ALA A 479 -8.02 -3.64 10.74
CA ALA A 479 -9.39 -3.36 11.17
C ALA A 479 -10.17 -2.66 10.06
N MET A 480 -11.36 -3.18 9.74
CA MET A 480 -12.17 -2.74 8.62
C MET A 480 -13.60 -2.46 9.07
N LYS A 481 -14.19 -1.37 8.61
CA LYS A 481 -15.62 -1.11 8.82
C LYS A 481 -16.31 -0.46 7.63
N ASN A 482 -17.64 -0.61 7.55
CA ASN A 482 -18.47 0.01 6.53
C ASN A 482 -17.96 -0.23 5.10
N LEU A 483 -17.45 -1.43 4.81
CA LEU A 483 -16.91 -1.71 3.48
C LEU A 483 -18.01 -1.59 2.43
N ALA A 484 -17.74 -0.91 1.32
CA ALA A 484 -18.72 -0.75 0.26
C ALA A 484 -19.04 -2.08 -0.46
N ARG A 485 -18.11 -3.06 -0.45
CA ARG A 485 -18.30 -4.37 -1.09
C ARG A 485 -17.84 -5.57 -0.26
N GLN A 486 -16.54 -5.83 -0.12
CA GLN A 486 -16.04 -7.16 0.30
C GLN A 486 -14.83 -7.05 1.23
N ALA A 487 -14.64 -8.01 2.13
CA ALA A 487 -13.44 -8.05 2.95
C ALA A 487 -12.24 -8.52 2.12
N VAL A 488 -12.40 -9.63 1.40
CA VAL A 488 -11.37 -10.23 0.56
C VAL A 488 -11.99 -10.72 -0.75
N MET A 489 -11.34 -10.43 -1.87
CA MET A 489 -11.72 -10.93 -3.19
C MET A 489 -10.47 -11.48 -3.91
N VAL A 490 -10.54 -12.71 -4.42
CA VAL A 490 -9.48 -13.37 -5.19
C VAL A 490 -10.10 -14.02 -6.43
N THR A 491 -9.99 -13.38 -7.60
CA THR A 491 -10.72 -13.83 -8.80
C THR A 491 -9.90 -13.86 -10.10
N LEU A 492 -10.19 -14.84 -10.97
CA LEU A 492 -9.66 -14.98 -12.33
C LEU A 492 -10.61 -14.53 -13.46
N ASN A 493 -11.66 -13.77 -13.12
CA ASN A 493 -12.68 -13.33 -14.06
C ASN A 493 -12.46 -11.91 -14.60
N TYR A 494 -11.23 -11.37 -14.52
CA TYR A 494 -10.96 -10.04 -15.07
C TYR A 494 -11.14 -10.03 -16.59
N VAL A 495 -11.80 -8.99 -17.10
CA VAL A 495 -12.00 -8.79 -18.54
C VAL A 495 -11.57 -7.37 -18.89
N ASP A 496 -10.73 -7.23 -19.92
CA ASP A 496 -10.51 -5.93 -20.54
C ASP A 496 -11.75 -5.54 -21.36
N ASN A 497 -12.65 -4.81 -20.73
CA ASN A 497 -13.89 -4.33 -21.36
C ASN A 497 -13.65 -3.33 -22.51
N THR A 498 -12.40 -2.96 -22.77
CA THR A 498 -12.03 -1.96 -23.79
C THR A 498 -11.53 -2.61 -25.08
N GLY A 499 -11.05 -3.86 -25.02
CA GLY A 499 -10.44 -4.57 -26.14
C GLY A 499 -9.21 -3.87 -26.72
N THR A 500 -8.57 -3.00 -25.93
CA THR A 500 -7.42 -2.18 -26.38
C THR A 500 -6.08 -2.81 -26.03
N ILE A 501 -6.09 -3.83 -25.16
CA ILE A 501 -4.90 -4.52 -24.73
C ILE A 501 -4.61 -5.68 -25.70
N ASN A 502 -3.44 -5.64 -26.33
CA ASN A 502 -2.98 -6.70 -27.23
C ASN A 502 -1.67 -7.28 -26.68
N TYR A 503 -1.73 -8.50 -26.14
CA TYR A 503 -0.56 -9.27 -25.71
C TYR A 503 -0.69 -10.71 -26.20
N THR A 504 0.46 -11.39 -26.37
CA THR A 504 0.47 -12.85 -26.55
C THR A 504 0.02 -13.50 -25.24
N PRO A 505 -1.05 -14.32 -25.21
CA PRO A 505 -1.49 -15.00 -24.01
C PRO A 505 -0.36 -15.78 -23.33
N ALA A 506 -0.33 -15.77 -22.01
CA ALA A 506 0.66 -16.51 -21.24
C ALA A 506 0.48 -18.02 -21.42
N ARG A 507 1.60 -18.77 -21.51
CA ARG A 507 1.59 -20.24 -21.58
C ARG A 507 1.14 -20.89 -20.28
N ILE A 508 1.45 -20.27 -19.15
CA ILE A 508 1.04 -20.71 -17.82
C ILE A 508 -0.05 -19.74 -17.36
N PRO A 509 -1.30 -20.21 -17.15
CA PRO A 509 -2.38 -19.34 -16.70
C PRO A 509 -2.08 -18.67 -15.37
N ALA A 510 -2.67 -17.49 -15.16
CA ALA A 510 -2.60 -16.82 -13.87
C ALA A 510 -3.20 -17.69 -12.76
N HIS A 511 -2.53 -17.75 -11.61
CA HIS A 511 -3.10 -18.34 -10.39
C HIS A 511 -2.67 -17.57 -9.13
N PHE A 512 -3.44 -17.69 -8.06
CA PHE A 512 -3.11 -17.09 -6.76
C PHE A 512 -2.86 -18.19 -5.74
N TYR A 513 -1.74 -18.11 -5.02
CA TYR A 513 -1.40 -19.10 -4.00
C TYR A 513 -0.58 -18.55 -2.84
N ASN A 514 -0.55 -19.28 -1.73
CA ASN A 514 0.17 -18.91 -0.52
C ASN A 514 -0.21 -17.52 0.03
N PHE A 515 -1.49 -17.37 0.39
CA PHE A 515 -2.00 -16.19 1.07
C PHE A 515 -2.24 -16.51 2.53
N THR A 516 -1.92 -15.57 3.41
CA THR A 516 -2.25 -15.59 4.84
C THR A 516 -3.08 -14.37 5.16
N VAL A 517 -4.35 -14.57 5.50
CA VAL A 517 -5.26 -13.52 6.00
C VAL A 517 -5.50 -13.79 7.48
N LYS A 518 -5.00 -12.95 8.37
CA LYS A 518 -4.97 -13.29 9.81
C LYS A 518 -5.21 -12.12 10.76
N ASN A 519 -5.90 -12.35 11.88
CA ASN A 519 -6.13 -11.32 12.91
C ASN A 519 -6.84 -10.08 12.32
N VAL A 520 -7.91 -10.31 11.57
CA VAL A 520 -8.64 -9.27 10.83
C VAL A 520 -10.05 -9.14 11.38
N THR A 521 -10.49 -7.89 11.58
CA THR A 521 -11.87 -7.62 11.99
C THR A 521 -12.60 -6.81 10.93
N VAL A 522 -13.82 -7.22 10.59
CA VAL A 522 -14.71 -6.56 9.62
C VAL A 522 -16.04 -6.31 10.30
N GLN A 523 -16.43 -5.05 10.44
CA GLN A 523 -17.76 -4.66 10.91
C GLN A 523 -18.51 -3.92 9.80
N ASP A 524 -19.61 -4.49 9.35
CA ASP A 524 -20.45 -3.98 8.29
C ASP A 524 -19.75 -3.94 6.93
N SER A 525 -20.23 -4.79 6.02
CA SER A 525 -20.10 -4.53 4.57
C SER A 525 -21.48 -4.19 4.06
N ILE A 526 -21.64 -3.07 3.35
CA ILE A 526 -22.95 -2.58 2.88
C ILE A 526 -23.34 -3.13 1.49
N GLY A 527 -22.37 -3.57 0.70
CA GLY A 527 -22.57 -4.15 -0.63
C GLY A 527 -23.28 -5.51 -0.59
N LYS A 528 -23.78 -5.98 -1.72
CA LYS A 528 -24.47 -7.29 -1.82
C LYS A 528 -23.53 -8.44 -2.17
N ASN A 529 -22.25 -8.13 -2.40
CA ASN A 529 -21.23 -9.11 -2.76
C ASN A 529 -20.85 -10.00 -1.56
N PRO A 530 -20.35 -11.22 -1.81
CA PRO A 530 -19.86 -12.11 -0.76
C PRO A 530 -18.75 -11.45 0.08
N SER A 531 -18.76 -11.69 1.39
CA SER A 531 -17.74 -11.10 2.28
C SER A 531 -16.32 -11.55 1.94
N ILE A 532 -16.17 -12.83 1.63
CA ILE A 532 -14.97 -13.44 1.05
C ILE A 532 -15.40 -14.09 -0.27
N GLU A 533 -14.81 -13.66 -1.38
CA GLU A 533 -15.06 -14.22 -2.70
C GLU A 533 -13.78 -14.80 -3.29
N ILE A 534 -13.83 -16.07 -3.68
CA ILE A 534 -12.73 -16.79 -4.31
C ILE A 534 -13.30 -17.49 -5.54
N VAL A 535 -12.77 -17.16 -6.72
CA VAL A 535 -13.23 -17.71 -8.02
C VAL A 535 -12.04 -17.92 -8.95
N GLY A 536 -11.76 -19.18 -9.27
CA GLY A 536 -10.74 -19.60 -10.23
C GLY A 536 -11.38 -20.05 -11.54
N ASP A 537 -10.84 -21.11 -12.15
CA ASP A 537 -11.43 -21.74 -13.34
C ASP A 537 -11.07 -23.25 -13.34
N SER A 538 -11.68 -24.01 -12.43
CA SER A 538 -11.42 -25.45 -12.30
C SER A 538 -11.82 -26.25 -13.55
N SER A 539 -12.74 -25.71 -14.37
CA SER A 539 -13.09 -26.29 -15.68
C SER A 539 -11.91 -26.36 -16.64
N LYS A 540 -10.91 -25.48 -16.47
CA LYS A 540 -9.63 -25.49 -17.17
C LYS A 540 -8.47 -25.99 -16.31
N ASN A 541 -8.78 -26.63 -15.19
CA ASN A 541 -7.81 -27.09 -14.18
C ASN A 541 -6.94 -25.97 -13.60
N ILE A 542 -7.50 -24.76 -13.46
CA ILE A 542 -6.82 -23.62 -12.83
C ILE A 542 -7.40 -23.41 -11.44
N TRP A 543 -6.60 -23.76 -10.43
CA TRP A 543 -6.99 -23.69 -9.03
C TRP A 543 -6.19 -22.63 -8.29
N HIS A 544 -6.86 -21.87 -7.43
CA HIS A 544 -6.17 -21.17 -6.36
C HIS A 544 -5.79 -22.16 -5.27
N SER A 545 -4.70 -21.92 -4.54
CA SER A 545 -4.27 -22.86 -3.50
C SER A 545 -3.59 -22.20 -2.31
N GLN A 546 -3.50 -22.89 -1.17
CA GLN A 546 -2.79 -22.39 0.01
C GLN A 546 -3.28 -21.00 0.46
N LEU A 547 -4.59 -20.76 0.38
CA LEU A 547 -5.22 -19.56 0.93
C LEU A 547 -5.64 -19.86 2.37
N ASN A 548 -4.87 -19.32 3.32
CA ASN A 548 -5.00 -19.59 4.75
C ASN A 548 -5.65 -18.39 5.44
N PHE A 549 -6.87 -18.56 5.92
CA PHE A 549 -7.60 -17.55 6.69
C PHE A 549 -7.63 -17.98 8.16
N SER A 550 -7.27 -17.08 9.07
CA SER A 550 -7.34 -17.38 10.51
C SER A 550 -7.68 -16.19 11.40
N ASP A 551 -8.29 -16.48 12.54
CA ASP A 551 -8.51 -15.50 13.62
C ASP A 551 -9.20 -14.21 13.12
N MET A 552 -10.33 -14.38 12.43
CA MET A 552 -11.10 -13.24 11.91
C MET A 552 -12.44 -13.11 12.60
N LYS A 553 -12.90 -11.86 12.78
CA LYS A 553 -14.27 -11.54 13.20
C LYS A 553 -14.96 -10.78 12.09
N LEU A 554 -16.09 -11.29 11.60
CA LEU A 554 -16.89 -10.67 10.56
C LEU A 554 -18.31 -10.46 11.08
N SER A 555 -18.76 -9.20 11.16
CA SER A 555 -20.12 -8.86 11.60
C SER A 555 -20.83 -8.01 10.55
N GLY A 556 -22.13 -8.21 10.33
CA GLY A 556 -22.88 -7.37 9.39
C GLY A 556 -22.42 -7.59 7.95
N VAL A 557 -22.10 -8.84 7.58
CA VAL A 557 -21.56 -9.18 6.26
C VAL A 557 -22.44 -10.19 5.52
N MET A 558 -22.30 -10.25 4.19
CA MET A 558 -22.87 -11.34 3.39
C MET A 558 -22.11 -12.66 3.64
N PRO A 559 -22.73 -13.83 3.43
CA PRO A 559 -22.02 -15.11 3.37
C PRO A 559 -20.83 -15.09 2.39
N THR A 560 -19.90 -16.03 2.56
CA THR A 560 -18.78 -16.22 1.62
C THR A 560 -19.28 -16.76 0.28
N SER A 561 -18.42 -16.78 -0.74
CA SER A 561 -18.62 -17.53 -1.98
C SER A 561 -17.26 -18.03 -2.43
N ILE A 562 -17.00 -19.33 -2.27
CA ILE A 562 -15.66 -19.90 -2.43
C ILE A 562 -15.72 -21.08 -3.39
N SER A 563 -15.08 -20.92 -4.55
CA SER A 563 -14.99 -21.94 -5.60
C SER A 563 -13.58 -21.99 -6.19
N ASP A 564 -13.27 -23.10 -6.87
CA ASP A 564 -12.02 -23.37 -7.59
C ASP A 564 -10.77 -23.22 -6.69
N LEU A 565 -10.92 -23.67 -5.44
CA LEU A 565 -9.91 -23.56 -4.40
C LEU A 565 -9.41 -24.94 -3.98
N SER A 566 -8.08 -25.09 -3.82
CA SER A 566 -7.48 -26.28 -3.25
C SER A 566 -6.56 -26.02 -2.06
N ASP A 567 -6.28 -27.05 -1.26
CA ASP A 567 -5.18 -27.07 -0.28
C ASP A 567 -5.16 -25.83 0.64
N SER A 568 -6.33 -25.48 1.18
CA SER A 568 -6.59 -24.20 1.85
C SER A 568 -7.36 -24.40 3.16
N GLN A 569 -7.27 -23.44 4.08
CA GLN A 569 -7.87 -23.57 5.40
C GLN A 569 -8.48 -22.27 5.91
N PHE A 570 -9.58 -22.42 6.64
CA PHE A 570 -10.30 -21.35 7.32
C PHE A 570 -10.46 -21.72 8.80
N ASN A 571 -9.65 -21.12 9.67
CA ASN A 571 -9.57 -21.50 11.09
C ASN A 571 -9.96 -20.32 11.99
N ASN A 572 -10.89 -20.52 12.92
CA ASN A 572 -11.35 -19.48 13.84
C ASN A 572 -11.89 -18.22 13.12
N LEU A 573 -12.74 -18.42 12.13
CA LEU A 573 -13.51 -17.35 11.49
C LEU A 573 -14.88 -17.25 12.18
N VAL A 574 -15.09 -16.16 12.91
CA VAL A 574 -16.32 -15.91 13.68
C VAL A 574 -17.22 -14.95 12.92
N PHE A 575 -18.37 -15.44 12.48
CA PHE A 575 -19.40 -14.66 11.82
C PHE A 575 -20.51 -14.28 12.80
N SER A 576 -20.99 -13.04 12.74
CA SER A 576 -22.14 -12.56 13.50
C SER A 576 -23.01 -11.65 12.63
N ASN A 577 -24.31 -11.56 12.91
CA ASN A 577 -25.24 -10.69 12.18
C ASN A 577 -25.12 -10.81 10.65
N LEU A 578 -25.19 -12.04 10.12
CA LEU A 578 -25.18 -12.26 8.67
C LEU A 578 -26.32 -11.48 8.02
N ARG A 579 -26.00 -10.78 6.93
CA ARG A 579 -26.98 -9.95 6.20
C ARG A 579 -27.92 -10.76 5.31
N SER A 580 -27.63 -12.04 5.08
CA SER A 580 -28.48 -12.98 4.35
C SER A 580 -28.14 -14.42 4.73
N GLY A 581 -29.15 -15.30 4.64
CA GLY A 581 -29.01 -16.72 4.95
C GLY A 581 -28.73 -17.01 6.43
N THR A 582 -28.58 -18.29 6.73
CA THR A 582 -28.26 -18.79 8.09
C THR A 582 -26.87 -19.40 8.18
N SER A 583 -26.25 -19.74 7.04
CA SER A 583 -24.88 -20.25 6.96
C SER A 583 -23.94 -19.15 6.47
N PRO A 584 -22.80 -18.92 7.14
CA PRO A 584 -21.76 -18.02 6.62
C PRO A 584 -21.01 -18.63 5.44
N TRP A 585 -21.01 -19.96 5.31
CA TRP A 585 -20.22 -20.69 4.32
C TRP A 585 -21.06 -21.06 3.11
N ASN A 586 -20.59 -20.65 1.93
CA ASN A 586 -21.04 -21.15 0.64
C ASN A 586 -19.82 -21.59 -0.18
N PHE A 587 -19.64 -22.90 -0.30
CA PHE A 587 -18.57 -23.52 -1.07
C PHE A 587 -19.14 -24.10 -2.36
N GLY A 588 -18.51 -23.78 -3.49
CA GLY A 588 -18.67 -24.50 -4.74
C GLY A 588 -17.61 -25.60 -4.86
N THR A 589 -16.98 -25.71 -6.03
CA THR A 589 -15.97 -26.74 -6.32
C THR A 589 -14.69 -26.49 -5.53
N VAL A 590 -14.33 -27.41 -4.61
CA VAL A 590 -13.12 -27.31 -3.77
C VAL A 590 -12.42 -28.65 -3.59
N ARG A 591 -11.11 -28.65 -3.30
CA ARG A 591 -10.30 -29.86 -3.05
C ARG A 591 -9.37 -29.68 -1.85
N ASN A 592 -9.41 -30.58 -0.86
CA ASN A 592 -8.52 -30.48 0.31
C ASN A 592 -8.64 -29.12 1.02
N VAL A 593 -9.88 -28.65 1.20
CA VAL A 593 -10.18 -27.42 1.94
C VAL A 593 -10.75 -27.79 3.30
N THR A 594 -10.31 -27.11 4.36
CA THR A 594 -10.80 -27.36 5.73
C THR A 594 -11.36 -26.10 6.37
N VAL A 595 -12.42 -26.27 7.17
CA VAL A 595 -12.92 -25.25 8.11
C VAL A 595 -12.73 -25.78 9.53
N ASN A 596 -11.92 -25.10 10.35
CA ASN A 596 -11.58 -25.53 11.71
C ASN A 596 -11.09 -27.00 11.78
N GLY A 597 -10.24 -27.39 10.83
CA GLY A 597 -9.72 -28.76 10.70
C GLY A 597 -10.71 -29.80 10.16
N GLN A 598 -11.97 -29.45 9.89
CA GLN A 598 -12.94 -30.33 9.26
C GLN A 598 -12.92 -30.15 7.74
N THR A 599 -12.76 -31.25 7.00
CA THR A 599 -12.75 -31.24 5.53
C THR A 599 -14.10 -30.80 4.98
N VAL A 600 -14.07 -29.83 4.06
CA VAL A 600 -15.23 -29.44 3.25
C VAL A 600 -15.44 -30.54 2.19
N PRO A 601 -16.64 -31.16 2.11
CA PRO A 601 -16.92 -32.17 1.09
C PRO A 601 -16.68 -31.60 -0.31
N ALA A 602 -16.08 -32.41 -1.19
CA ALA A 602 -15.94 -32.04 -2.59
C ALA A 602 -17.34 -31.95 -3.21
N ALA A 603 -17.71 -30.77 -3.73
CA ALA A 603 -18.84 -30.64 -4.64
C ALA A 603 -18.38 -31.14 -6.03
N PHE A 604 -18.94 -32.26 -6.48
CA PHE A 604 -18.70 -32.82 -7.81
C PHE A 604 -19.53 -32.12 -8.88
#